data_AF-A0A9Q6S7V1-F1
#
_entry.id   AF-A0A9Q6S7V1-F1
#
_cell.length_a   1.000
_cell.length_b   1.000
_cell.length_c   1.000
_cell.angle_alpha   90.00
_cell.angle_beta   90.00
_cell.angle_gamma   90.00
#
_symmetry.space_group_name_H-M   'P 1'
#
loop_
_entity.id
_entity.type
_entity.pdbx_description
1 polymer ?
#
loop_
_entity_poly.entity_id
_entity_poly.type
_entity_poly.pdbx_seq_one_letter_code
_entity_poly.pdbx_strand_id
1 'polypeptide(L)'
;MEGERVERIVLALRRAAEHERLLSYQRFHAMFGAGDPLTARYDALERAIASLGEVSDIDYGVLLALSNGLPGPDFFRRYQKHRYADYVAVMGPPIHRQSVKRKRLLVEAERRRVYEDARRKAARQVAEPA
;
A
#
# COMPACT_ATOMS: atom_id res chain seq x y z
N MET A 1 -15.14 3.38 -17.30
CA MET A 1 -15.10 4.14 -16.03
C MET A 1 -13.96 3.61 -15.15
N GLU A 2 -12.72 3.77 -15.61
CA GLU A 2 -11.52 3.26 -14.92
C GLU A 2 -10.98 4.27 -13.90
N GLY A 3 -11.02 5.58 -14.24
CA GLY A 3 -10.62 6.67 -13.34
C GLY A 3 -11.41 6.68 -12.03
N GLU A 4 -12.73 6.50 -12.08
CA GLU A 4 -13.58 6.44 -10.87
C GLU A 4 -13.18 5.28 -9.94
N ARG A 5 -12.70 4.16 -10.49
CA ARG A 5 -12.23 3.01 -9.69
C ARG A 5 -10.92 3.34 -8.99
N VAL A 6 -9.98 3.95 -9.71
CA VAL A 6 -8.70 4.40 -9.14
C VAL A 6 -8.97 5.38 -8.00
N GLU A 7 -9.84 6.38 -8.21
CA GLU A 7 -10.21 7.36 -7.18
C GLU A 7 -10.84 6.70 -5.93
N ARG A 8 -11.72 5.70 -6.11
CA ARG A 8 -12.27 4.95 -4.97
C ARG A 8 -11.18 4.22 -4.18
N ILE A 9 -10.18 3.64 -4.85
CA ILE A 9 -9.05 2.97 -4.19
C ILE A 9 -8.18 4.00 -3.46
N VAL A 10 -7.88 5.13 -4.10
CA VAL A 10 -7.15 6.26 -3.50
C VAL A 10 -7.81 6.70 -2.21
N LEU A 11 -9.12 6.98 -2.24
CA LEU A 11 -9.89 7.39 -1.07
C LEU A 11 -9.88 6.31 0.03
N ALA A 12 -10.01 5.04 -0.34
CA ALA A 12 -10.00 3.94 0.62
C ALA A 12 -8.64 3.80 1.32
N LEU A 13 -7.54 3.84 0.57
CA LEU A 13 -6.18 3.77 1.11
C LEU A 13 -5.85 4.99 1.97
N ARG A 14 -6.23 6.19 1.51
CA ARG A 14 -6.04 7.43 2.25
C ARG A 14 -6.76 7.39 3.60
N ARG A 15 -8.05 7.06 3.63
CA ARG A 15 -8.83 6.94 4.88
C ARG A 15 -8.28 5.84 5.79
N ALA A 16 -7.84 4.73 5.21
CA ALA A 16 -7.19 3.67 5.98
C ALA A 16 -5.91 4.20 6.65
N ALA A 17 -5.09 4.98 5.93
CA ALA A 17 -3.89 5.58 6.48
C ALA A 17 -4.17 6.62 7.58
N GLU A 18 -5.14 7.52 7.36
CA GLU A 18 -5.53 8.58 8.30
C GLU A 18 -6.06 8.02 9.62
N HIS A 19 -6.76 6.88 9.57
CA HIS A 19 -7.31 6.22 10.76
C HIS A 19 -6.45 5.07 11.28
N GLU A 20 -5.25 4.87 10.74
CA GLU A 20 -4.33 3.78 11.10
C GLU A 20 -4.96 2.37 10.99
N ARG A 21 -5.80 2.18 9.96
CA ARG A 21 -6.53 0.93 9.67
C ARG A 21 -5.96 0.22 8.47
N LEU A 22 -6.32 -1.06 8.34
CA LEU A 22 -5.96 -1.90 7.20
C LEU A 22 -7.15 -2.09 6.25
N LEU A 23 -6.85 -2.27 4.97
CA LEU A 23 -7.82 -2.62 3.94
C LEU A 23 -7.69 -4.12 3.63
N SER A 24 -8.77 -4.88 3.77
CA SER A 24 -8.74 -6.30 3.40
C SER A 24 -8.73 -6.47 1.87
N TYR A 25 -8.08 -7.54 1.39
CA TYR A 25 -8.14 -7.90 -0.03
C TYR A 25 -9.58 -8.16 -0.51
N GLN A 26 -10.45 -8.70 0.34
CA GLN A 26 -11.86 -8.88 0.01
C GLN A 26 -12.54 -7.53 -0.27
N ARG A 27 -12.31 -6.51 0.57
CA ARG A 27 -12.89 -5.19 0.37
C ARG A 27 -12.34 -4.49 -0.87
N PHE A 28 -11.05 -4.68 -1.15
CA PHE A 28 -10.43 -4.21 -2.39
C PHE A 28 -11.07 -4.89 -3.62
N HIS A 29 -11.17 -6.21 -3.64
CA HIS A 29 -11.77 -6.92 -4.77
C HIS A 29 -13.26 -6.63 -4.97
N ALA A 30 -13.99 -6.29 -3.90
CA ALA A 30 -15.39 -5.86 -3.98
C ALA A 30 -15.59 -4.49 -4.68
N MET A 31 -14.52 -3.73 -4.92
CA MET A 31 -14.58 -2.49 -5.71
C MET A 31 -14.68 -2.76 -7.22
N PHE A 32 -14.53 -4.03 -7.63
CA PHE A 32 -14.54 -4.48 -9.01
C PHE A 32 -15.72 -5.42 -9.26
N GLY A 33 -16.18 -5.47 -10.51
CA GLY A 33 -17.18 -6.43 -10.95
C GLY A 33 -16.62 -7.85 -11.06
N ALA A 34 -17.50 -8.85 -11.01
CA ALA A 34 -17.11 -10.27 -11.09
C ALA A 34 -16.32 -10.60 -12.38
N GLY A 35 -16.61 -9.91 -13.48
CA GLY A 35 -15.93 -10.08 -14.76
C GLY A 35 -14.63 -9.29 -14.94
N ASP A 36 -14.25 -8.41 -14.01
CA ASP A 36 -13.01 -7.65 -14.13
C ASP A 36 -11.79 -8.57 -13.90
N PRO A 37 -10.85 -8.68 -14.85
CA PRO A 37 -9.70 -9.55 -14.74
C PRO A 37 -8.76 -9.09 -13.62
N LEU A 38 -8.05 -10.04 -13.01
CA LEU A 38 -7.18 -9.76 -11.87
C LEU A 38 -6.08 -8.75 -12.19
N THR A 39 -5.56 -8.77 -13.41
CA THR A 39 -4.57 -7.81 -13.94
C THR A 39 -5.10 -6.38 -13.85
N ALA A 40 -6.29 -6.11 -14.40
CA ALA A 40 -6.91 -4.79 -14.35
C ALA A 40 -7.14 -4.29 -12.91
N ARG A 41 -7.41 -5.20 -11.96
CA ARG A 41 -7.56 -4.83 -10.54
C ARG A 41 -6.24 -4.33 -9.97
N TYR A 42 -5.15 -5.06 -10.21
CA TYR A 42 -3.83 -4.68 -9.72
C TYR A 42 -3.25 -3.46 -10.45
N ASP A 43 -3.52 -3.28 -11.73
CA ASP A 43 -3.14 -2.07 -12.47
C ASP A 43 -3.80 -0.82 -11.87
N ALA A 44 -5.11 -0.91 -11.56
CA ALA A 44 -5.81 0.19 -10.89
C ALA A 44 -5.26 0.46 -9.48
N LEU A 45 -4.85 -0.59 -8.75
CA LEU A 45 -4.20 -0.44 -7.46
C LEU A 45 -2.84 0.26 -7.57
N GLU A 46 -2.00 -0.13 -8.53
CA GLU A 46 -0.68 0.49 -8.73
C GLU A 46 -0.81 1.97 -9.08
N ARG A 47 -1.76 2.33 -9.96
CA ARG A 47 -2.06 3.73 -10.28
C ARG A 47 -2.55 4.52 -9.06
N ALA A 48 -3.42 3.93 -8.25
CA ALA A 48 -3.90 4.55 -7.02
C ALA A 48 -2.75 4.80 -6.03
N ILE A 49 -1.85 3.82 -5.84
CA ILE A 49 -0.69 3.97 -4.97
C ILE A 49 0.24 5.09 -5.49
N ALA A 50 0.54 5.11 -6.79
CA ALA A 50 1.38 6.13 -7.39
C ALA A 50 0.78 7.55 -7.29
N SER A 51 -0.55 7.69 -7.30
CA SER A 51 -1.20 8.99 -7.09
C SER A 51 -1.15 9.48 -5.62
N LEU A 52 -0.95 8.59 -4.66
CA LEU A 52 -0.88 8.94 -3.25
C LEU A 52 0.52 9.42 -2.83
N GLY A 53 1.56 8.99 -3.53
CA GLY A 53 2.94 9.41 -3.30
C GLY A 53 3.93 8.66 -4.17
N GLU A 54 5.18 9.12 -4.18
CA GLU A 54 6.27 8.45 -4.89
C GLU A 54 6.54 7.07 -4.28
N VAL A 55 6.37 6.02 -5.09
CA VAL A 55 6.45 4.62 -4.66
C VAL A 55 7.86 4.24 -4.16
N SER A 56 8.89 4.96 -4.63
CA SER A 56 10.26 4.82 -4.12
C SER A 56 10.42 5.28 -2.68
N ASP A 57 9.53 6.13 -2.19
CA ASP A 57 9.64 6.75 -0.88
C ASP A 57 8.60 6.15 0.08
N ILE A 58 7.36 6.02 -0.40
CA ILE A 58 6.20 5.58 0.38
C ILE A 58 5.25 4.69 -0.43
N ASP A 59 4.89 3.55 0.13
CA ASP A 59 4.01 2.58 -0.53
C ASP A 59 2.73 2.34 0.28
N TYR A 60 1.67 3.06 -0.08
CA TYR A 60 0.33 2.90 0.50
C TYR A 60 -0.27 1.50 0.30
N GLY A 61 0.27 0.69 -0.62
CA GLY A 61 -0.13 -0.70 -0.80
C GLY A 61 0.18 -1.59 0.41
N VAL A 62 1.02 -1.15 1.35
CA VAL A 62 1.27 -1.85 2.62
C VAL A 62 0.02 -1.97 3.51
N LEU A 63 -0.99 -1.14 3.27
CA LEU A 63 -2.25 -1.13 4.00
C LEU A 63 -3.18 -2.27 3.57
N LEU A 64 -2.95 -2.87 2.39
CA LEU A 64 -3.64 -4.11 2.04
C LEU A 64 -3.17 -5.23 2.97
N ALA A 65 -4.12 -6.01 3.47
CA ALA A 65 -3.84 -7.10 4.39
C ALA A 65 -4.63 -8.35 4.04
N LEU A 66 -3.92 -9.48 4.02
CA LEU A 66 -4.48 -10.82 4.06
C LEU A 66 -5.00 -11.11 5.48
N SER A 67 -5.64 -12.27 5.67
CA SER A 67 -6.15 -12.70 6.99
C SER A 67 -5.07 -12.81 8.07
N ASN A 68 -3.80 -12.98 7.68
CA ASN A 68 -2.65 -13.03 8.59
C ASN A 68 -2.10 -11.63 8.96
N GLY A 69 -2.74 -10.55 8.50
CA GLY A 69 -2.36 -9.16 8.77
C GLY A 69 -1.21 -8.61 7.91
N LEU A 70 -0.59 -9.44 7.07
CA LEU A 70 0.47 -9.04 6.14
C LEU A 70 -0.10 -8.68 4.77
N PRO A 71 0.56 -7.78 4.03
CA PRO A 71 0.24 -7.54 2.63
C PRO A 71 0.58 -8.76 1.77
N GLY A 72 -0.02 -8.81 0.58
CA GLY A 72 0.25 -9.85 -0.40
C GLY A 72 1.67 -9.77 -0.99
N PRO A 73 2.06 -10.77 -1.78
CA PRO A 73 3.40 -10.85 -2.37
C PRO A 73 3.76 -9.64 -3.24
N ASP A 74 2.77 -9.01 -3.89
CA ASP A 74 2.99 -7.89 -4.79
C ASP A 74 3.57 -6.65 -4.08
N PHE A 75 3.18 -6.41 -2.83
CA PHE A 75 3.82 -5.37 -2.02
C PHE A 75 5.32 -5.63 -1.86
N PHE A 76 5.71 -6.85 -1.50
CA PHE A 76 7.13 -7.17 -1.29
C PHE A 76 7.92 -7.09 -2.60
N ARG A 77 7.33 -7.49 -3.73
CA ARG A 77 7.95 -7.35 -5.06
C ARG A 77 8.15 -5.88 -5.42
N ARG A 78 7.16 -5.04 -5.21
CA ARG A 78 7.23 -3.60 -5.47
C ARG A 78 8.24 -2.92 -4.54
N TYR A 79 8.20 -3.23 -3.24
CA TYR A 79 9.19 -2.74 -2.28
C TYR A 79 10.61 -3.14 -2.69
N GLN A 80 10.84 -4.40 -3.07
CA GLN A 80 12.14 -4.87 -3.54
C GLN A 80 12.59 -4.14 -4.82
N LYS A 81 11.67 -3.89 -5.77
CA LYS A 81 11.95 -3.19 -7.03
C LYS A 81 12.38 -1.74 -6.81
N HIS A 82 11.70 -1.02 -5.92
CA HIS A 82 11.91 0.42 -5.74
C HIS A 82 12.87 0.77 -4.59
N ARG A 83 12.99 -0.10 -3.58
CA ARG A 83 13.77 0.10 -2.35
C ARG A 83 14.61 -1.13 -2.00
N TYR A 84 15.39 -1.58 -2.99
CA TYR A 84 16.18 -2.81 -2.86
C TYR A 84 17.16 -2.78 -1.67
N ALA A 85 17.82 -1.65 -1.42
CA ALA A 85 18.77 -1.51 -0.32
C ALA A 85 18.08 -1.70 1.05
N ASP A 86 16.98 -0.99 1.30
CA ASP A 86 16.16 -1.12 2.51
C ASP A 86 15.61 -2.54 2.66
N TYR A 87 15.17 -3.14 1.54
CA TYR A 87 14.70 -4.50 1.51
C TYR A 87 15.77 -5.48 2.00
N VAL A 88 16.98 -5.41 1.44
CA VAL A 88 18.10 -6.30 1.81
C VAL A 88 18.54 -6.06 3.25
N ALA A 89 18.53 -4.82 3.75
CA ALA A 89 18.88 -4.51 5.13
C ALA A 89 17.97 -5.22 6.14
N VAL A 90 16.66 -5.33 5.85
CA VAL A 90 15.70 -5.98 6.76
C VAL A 90 15.56 -7.48 6.49
N MET A 91 15.44 -7.86 5.22
CA MET A 91 15.12 -9.23 4.80
C MET A 91 16.36 -10.11 4.68
N GLY A 92 17.52 -9.51 4.48
CA GLY A 92 18.71 -10.18 3.95
C GLY A 92 18.64 -10.32 2.41
N PRO A 93 19.72 -10.80 1.77
CA PRO A 93 19.70 -11.07 0.33
C PRO A 93 18.61 -12.10 -0.01
N PRO A 94 17.95 -11.98 -1.18
CA PRO A 94 16.79 -12.80 -1.57
C PRO A 94 17.09 -14.29 -1.85
N ILE A 95 18.25 -14.76 -1.41
CA ILE A 95 18.77 -16.13 -1.58
C ILE A 95 18.20 -17.07 -0.49
N HIS A 96 17.72 -16.52 0.63
CA HIS A 96 17.22 -17.31 1.75
C HIS A 96 15.69 -17.22 1.90
N ARG A 97 15.08 -18.27 2.47
CA ARG A 97 13.67 -18.26 2.87
C ARG A 97 13.40 -17.05 3.76
N GLN A 98 12.49 -16.20 3.30
CA GLN A 98 12.13 -14.95 3.96
C GLN A 98 11.37 -15.23 5.26
N SER A 99 11.96 -14.85 6.39
CA SER A 99 11.34 -15.00 7.71
C SER A 99 10.08 -14.13 7.83
N VAL A 100 8.99 -14.72 8.33
CA VAL A 100 7.74 -14.00 8.66
C VAL A 100 8.00 -12.85 9.63
N LYS A 101 8.94 -13.03 10.58
CA LYS A 101 9.33 -11.99 11.53
C LYS A 101 9.92 -10.76 10.82
N ARG A 102 10.80 -10.98 9.83
CA ARG A 102 11.40 -9.89 9.04
C ARG A 102 10.37 -9.19 8.16
N LYS A 103 9.45 -9.94 7.56
CA LYS A 103 8.32 -9.36 6.81
C LYS A 103 7.48 -8.43 7.69
N ARG A 104 7.16 -8.85 8.92
CA ARG A 104 6.42 -8.01 9.87
C ARG A 104 7.16 -6.71 10.18
N LEU A 105 8.46 -6.78 10.47
CA LEU A 105 9.27 -5.58 10.75
C LEU A 105 9.26 -4.58 9.58
N LEU A 106 9.46 -5.08 8.34
CA LEU A 106 9.41 -4.24 7.14
C LEU A 106 8.04 -3.59 6.96
N VAL A 107 6.97 -4.39 7.14
CA VAL A 107 5.59 -3.93 6.98
C VAL A 107 5.19 -2.91 8.05
N GLU A 108 5.59 -3.12 9.31
CA GLU A 108 5.31 -2.19 10.42
C GLU A 108 6.03 -0.86 10.23
N ALA A 109 7.30 -0.90 9.81
CA ALA A 109 8.06 0.31 9.49
C ALA A 109 7.40 1.11 8.35
N GLU A 110 6.98 0.42 7.29
CA GLU A 110 6.35 1.07 6.14
C GLU A 110 4.96 1.61 6.47
N ARG A 111 4.15 0.87 7.26
CA ARG A 111 2.86 1.37 7.76
C ARG A 111 3.01 2.63 8.57
N ARG A 112 4.02 2.70 9.45
CA ARG A 112 4.29 3.90 10.24
C ARG A 112 4.57 5.11 9.36
N ARG A 113 5.40 4.94 8.32
CA ARG A 113 5.68 6.00 7.32
C ARG A 113 4.38 6.46 6.63
N VAL A 114 3.55 5.51 6.19
CA VAL A 114 2.27 5.79 5.54
C VAL A 114 1.30 6.56 6.45
N TYR A 115 1.20 6.18 7.73
CA TYR A 115 0.35 6.87 8.69
C TYR A 115 0.86 8.28 9.01
N GLU A 116 2.18 8.45 9.16
CA GLU A 116 2.78 9.77 9.36
C GLU A 116 2.57 10.69 8.16
N ASP A 117 2.78 10.20 6.94
CA ASP A 117 2.54 10.97 5.72
C ASP A 117 1.07 11.36 5.57
N ALA A 118 0.14 10.42 5.82
CA ALA A 118 -1.29 10.70 5.79
C ALA A 118 -1.69 11.77 6.82
N ARG A 119 -1.17 11.71 8.06
CA ARG A 119 -1.39 12.74 9.08
C ARG A 119 -0.85 14.10 8.64
N ARG A 120 0.35 14.15 8.06
CA ARG A 120 0.95 15.39 7.54
C ARG A 120 0.13 15.98 6.40
N LYS A 121 -0.34 15.16 5.46
CA LYS A 121 -1.18 15.57 4.33
C LYS A 121 -2.55 16.07 4.80
N ALA A 122 -3.18 15.38 5.76
CA ALA A 122 -4.44 15.82 6.35
C ALA A 122 -4.31 17.16 7.08
N ALA A 123 -3.23 17.35 7.85
CA ALA A 123 -2.97 18.62 8.53
C ALA A 123 -2.76 19.79 7.57
N ARG A 124 -2.07 19.57 6.43
CA ARG A 124 -1.88 20.59 5.39
C ARG A 124 -3.20 21.02 4.74
N GLN A 125 -4.10 20.08 4.48
CA GLN A 125 -5.41 20.39 3.89
C GLN A 125 -6.33 21.19 4.82
N VAL A 126 -6.11 21.12 6.13
CA VAL A 126 -6.84 21.94 7.12
C VAL A 126 -6.25 23.35 7.24
N ALA A 127 -4.98 23.52 6.87
CA ALA A 127 -4.23 24.77 7.02
C ALA A 127 -4.26 25.69 5.78
N GLU A 128 -4.76 25.22 4.63
CA GLU A 128 -5.07 26.07 3.48
C GLU A 128 -6.53 26.55 3.55
N PRO A 129 -6.81 27.81 3.94
CA PRO A 129 -8.12 28.39 3.71
C PRO A 129 -8.26 28.67 2.20
N ALA A 130 -9.45 28.40 1.67
CA ALA A 130 -9.86 28.70 0.30
C ALA A 130 -9.72 30.19 -0.05
#